data_AF-Q14VF7-F1
#
_entry.id   AF-Q14VF7-F1
#
_cell.length_a   1.000
_cell.length_b   1.000
_cell.length_c   1.000
_cell.angle_alpha   90.00
_cell.angle_beta   90.00
_cell.angle_gamma   90.00
#
_symmetry.space_group_name_H-M   'P 1'
#
loop_
_entity.id
_entity.type
_entity.pdbx_description
1 polymer ?
#
loop_
_entity_poly.entity_id
_entity_poly.type
_entity_poly.pdbx_seq_one_letter_code
_entity_poly.pdbx_strand_id
1 'polypeptide(L)'
;HRHLLECVWEALEDAGHPPEKFAGAIGLFAGCGMGAYFMRNIASIPELVRSSGLFLLRHTGNDKDFLTTRISYLLNLRGPSVGVQTACSTSLVAVHLACQSLLVGECDMAMAGGVTIDIPQAQGYVYEEGEILSRDVHCRAFDHRSSGSVLTSGAGVVVLRRLADARADGDHIYAVIRGSAVNNDGDQKVGYLAPSVDGQARCMAEALAVSGVDPPSVAFM
;
A
#
# COMPACT_ATOMS: atom_id res chain seq x y z
N HIS A 1 -1.66 10.49 4.53
CA HIS A 1 -2.96 11.02 4.06
C HIS A 1 -2.74 12.04 2.97
N ARG A 2 -2.22 13.25 3.26
CA ARG A 2 -1.94 14.28 2.23
C ARG A 2 -1.09 13.77 1.06
N HIS A 3 0.07 13.17 1.34
CA HIS A 3 0.92 12.62 0.27
C HIS A 3 0.26 11.49 -0.53
N LEU A 4 -0.63 10.69 0.07
CA LEU A 4 -1.35 9.68 -0.70
C LEU A 4 -2.41 10.32 -1.60
N LEU A 5 -3.07 11.39 -1.15
CA LEU A 5 -4.00 12.16 -1.98
C LEU A 5 -3.27 12.74 -3.21
N GLU A 6 -2.10 13.33 -3.00
CA GLU A 6 -1.24 13.85 -4.07
C GLU A 6 -0.86 12.73 -5.05
N CYS A 7 -0.34 11.60 -4.57
CA CYS A 7 0.01 10.47 -5.44
C CYS A 7 -1.20 9.86 -6.17
N VAL A 8 -2.37 9.84 -5.55
CA VAL A 8 -3.60 9.39 -6.19
C VAL A 8 -3.97 10.33 -7.35
N TRP A 9 -3.89 11.64 -7.12
CA TRP A 9 -4.16 12.63 -8.16
C TRP A 9 -3.17 12.49 -9.33
N GLU A 10 -1.88 12.45 -9.03
CA GLU A 10 -0.81 12.26 -10.02
C GLU A 10 -0.98 10.97 -10.81
N ALA A 11 -1.39 9.87 -10.15
CA ALA A 11 -1.61 8.59 -10.82
C ALA A 11 -2.82 8.64 -11.78
N LEU A 12 -3.89 9.37 -11.45
CA LEU A 12 -5.02 9.58 -12.35
C LEU A 12 -4.64 10.46 -13.54
N GLU A 13 -3.82 11.49 -13.33
CA GLU A 13 -3.26 12.32 -14.39
C GLU A 13 -2.37 11.50 -15.33
N ASP A 14 -1.46 10.69 -14.79
CA ASP A 14 -0.58 9.80 -15.56
C ASP A 14 -1.36 8.77 -16.38
N ALA A 15 -2.43 8.21 -15.81
CA ALA A 15 -3.32 7.30 -16.51
C ALA A 15 -4.19 7.98 -17.57
N GLY A 16 -4.24 9.31 -17.62
CA GLY A 16 -5.09 10.07 -18.55
C GLY A 16 -6.58 10.06 -18.19
N HIS A 17 -6.93 9.70 -16.95
CA HIS A 17 -8.32 9.55 -16.48
C HIS A 17 -8.61 10.47 -15.29
N PRO A 18 -8.75 11.78 -15.50
CA PRO A 18 -9.21 12.67 -14.44
C PRO A 18 -10.60 12.22 -13.97
N PRO A 19 -10.85 12.18 -12.65
CA PRO A 19 -11.98 11.47 -12.06
C PRO A 19 -13.34 12.02 -12.53
N GLU A 20 -13.43 13.31 -12.86
CA GLU A 20 -14.65 13.94 -13.37
C GLU A 20 -15.01 13.54 -14.82
N LYS A 21 -14.08 12.97 -15.58
CA LYS A 21 -14.30 12.54 -16.97
C LYS A 21 -14.50 11.03 -17.11
N PHE A 22 -14.17 10.26 -16.08
CA PHE A 22 -14.34 8.81 -16.10
C PHE A 22 -15.79 8.45 -15.75
N ALA A 23 -16.46 7.72 -16.65
CA ALA A 23 -17.87 7.37 -16.48
C ALA A 23 -18.11 6.22 -15.49
N GLY A 24 -17.12 5.36 -15.29
CA GLY A 24 -17.22 4.16 -14.46
C GLY A 24 -16.95 4.40 -12.97
N ALA A 25 -17.14 3.36 -12.17
CA ALA A 25 -16.81 3.42 -10.75
C ALA A 25 -15.30 3.28 -10.54
N ILE A 26 -14.68 4.27 -9.89
CA ILE A 26 -13.27 4.21 -9.46
C ILE A 26 -13.18 3.71 -8.01
N GLY A 27 -12.54 2.57 -7.80
CA GLY A 27 -12.20 2.04 -6.48
C GLY A 27 -10.86 2.56 -5.96
N LEU A 28 -10.68 2.62 -4.64
CA LEU A 28 -9.42 2.98 -3.97
C LEU A 28 -9.12 1.99 -2.83
N PHE A 29 -8.00 1.29 -2.96
CA PHE A 29 -7.47 0.34 -1.99
C PHE A 29 -6.10 0.83 -1.56
N ALA A 30 -5.94 1.25 -0.30
CA ALA A 30 -4.64 1.70 0.14
C ALA A 30 -4.45 1.55 1.64
N GLY A 31 -3.19 1.54 2.06
CA GLY A 31 -2.84 1.58 3.47
C GLY A 31 -1.79 2.63 3.78
N CYS A 32 -1.53 2.80 5.06
CA CYS A 32 -0.49 3.69 5.54
C CYS A 32 0.26 3.13 6.74
N GLY A 33 1.51 3.56 6.88
CA GLY A 33 2.36 3.29 8.04
C GLY A 33 1.81 3.89 9.33
N MET A 34 2.61 3.84 10.39
CA MET A 34 2.21 4.33 11.71
C MET A 34 1.90 5.84 11.69
N GLY A 35 0.75 6.24 12.25
CA GLY A 35 0.31 7.64 12.33
C GLY A 35 1.00 8.44 13.45
N ALA A 36 2.31 8.66 13.34
CA ALA A 36 3.08 9.38 14.37
C ALA A 36 2.78 10.90 14.42
N TYR A 37 2.22 11.47 13.35
CA TYR A 37 2.02 12.91 13.21
C TYR A 37 1.11 13.49 14.31
N PHE A 38 0.00 12.83 14.61
CA PHE A 38 -0.93 13.26 15.65
C PHE A 38 -0.22 13.43 17.00
N MET A 39 0.45 12.38 17.47
CA MET A 39 1.11 12.36 18.77
C MET A 39 2.25 13.38 18.86
N ARG A 40 3.03 13.53 17.79
CA ARG A 40 4.23 14.38 17.82
C ARG A 40 3.95 15.86 17.54
N ASN A 41 2.93 16.18 16.77
CA ASN A 41 2.71 17.55 16.27
C ASN A 41 1.34 18.15 16.61
N ILE A 42 0.30 17.33 16.83
CA ILE A 42 -1.07 17.84 17.04
C ILE A 42 -1.46 17.77 18.51
N ALA A 43 -1.22 16.64 19.17
CA ALA A 43 -1.57 16.43 20.57
C ALA A 43 -0.83 17.38 21.53
N SER A 44 0.32 17.91 21.10
CA SER A 44 1.14 18.87 21.84
C SER A 44 0.68 20.32 21.72
N ILE A 45 -0.40 20.61 20.97
CA ILE A 45 -0.96 21.97 20.79
C ILE A 45 -2.33 22.05 21.50
N PRO A 46 -2.39 22.46 22.79
CA PRO A 46 -3.62 22.40 23.59
C PRO A 46 -4.76 23.27 23.06
N GLU A 47 -4.43 24.38 22.41
CA GLU A 47 -5.40 25.31 21.84
C GLU A 47 -6.13 24.71 20.63
N LEU A 48 -5.39 24.04 19.74
CA LEU A 48 -5.96 23.30 18.61
C LEU A 48 -6.86 22.13 19.08
N VAL A 49 -6.42 21.39 20.10
CA VAL A 49 -7.22 20.30 20.68
C VAL A 49 -8.52 20.83 21.29
N ARG A 50 -8.46 21.99 21.95
CA ARG A 50 -9.64 22.62 22.55
C ARG A 50 -10.61 23.16 21.49
N SER A 51 -10.11 23.76 20.41
CA SER A 51 -10.94 24.37 19.37
C SER A 51 -11.60 23.35 18.43
N SER A 52 -10.86 22.30 18.04
CA SER A 52 -11.34 21.28 17.10
C SER A 52 -11.94 20.04 17.76
N GLY A 53 -11.62 19.81 19.04
CA GLY A 53 -12.00 18.60 19.75
C GLY A 53 -11.07 17.42 19.48
N LEU A 54 -10.68 16.75 20.56
CA LEU A 54 -9.74 15.62 20.53
C LEU A 54 -10.21 14.47 19.62
N PHE A 55 -11.52 14.19 19.64
CA PHE A 55 -12.10 13.13 18.83
C PHE A 55 -11.90 13.39 17.33
N LEU A 56 -12.27 14.59 16.84
CA LEU A 56 -12.15 14.91 15.41
C LEU A 56 -10.70 14.92 14.93
N LEU A 57 -9.79 15.47 15.73
CA LEU A 57 -8.37 15.52 15.38
C LEU A 57 -7.72 14.14 15.34
N ARG A 58 -7.96 13.30 16.36
CA ARG A 58 -7.36 11.97 16.45
C ARG A 58 -8.00 11.01 15.45
N HIS A 59 -9.33 10.91 15.49
CA HIS A 59 -10.10 9.93 14.75
C HIS A 59 -10.17 10.33 13.27
N THR A 60 -10.95 11.36 12.94
CA THR A 60 -11.18 11.75 11.53
C THR A 60 -9.92 12.27 10.87
N GLY A 61 -9.06 12.98 11.61
CA GLY A 61 -7.88 13.66 11.08
C GLY A 61 -6.64 12.79 10.86
N ASN A 62 -6.44 11.75 11.67
CA ASN A 62 -5.17 11.03 11.74
C ASN A 62 -5.31 9.50 11.86
N ASP A 63 -6.52 8.98 12.05
CA ASP A 63 -6.73 7.53 12.05
C ASP A 63 -6.68 6.97 10.62
N LYS A 64 -6.18 5.75 10.50
CA LYS A 64 -5.95 5.04 9.25
C LYS A 64 -7.26 4.80 8.50
N ASP A 65 -8.37 4.68 9.23
CA ASP A 65 -9.72 4.43 8.69
C ASP A 65 -10.18 5.50 7.69
N PHE A 66 -9.66 6.73 7.83
CA PHE A 66 -10.03 7.86 6.98
C PHE A 66 -9.05 8.12 5.83
N LEU A 67 -8.08 7.23 5.63
CA LEU A 67 -7.07 7.39 4.58
C LEU A 67 -7.70 7.40 3.19
N THR A 68 -8.44 6.34 2.84
CA THR A 68 -9.03 6.15 1.51
C THR A 68 -10.34 6.90 1.36
N THR A 69 -11.22 6.83 2.36
CA THR A 69 -12.56 7.44 2.30
C THR A 69 -12.52 8.96 2.14
N ARG A 70 -11.54 9.64 2.76
CA ARG A 70 -11.33 11.08 2.56
C ARG A 70 -10.89 11.40 1.14
N ILE A 71 -10.01 10.59 0.56
CA ILE A 71 -9.55 10.78 -0.84
C ILE A 71 -10.72 10.55 -1.79
N SER A 72 -11.48 9.46 -1.60
CA SER A 72 -12.68 9.17 -2.38
C SER A 72 -13.71 10.30 -2.29
N TYR A 73 -13.90 10.88 -1.10
CA TYR A 73 -14.77 12.06 -0.92
C TYR A 73 -14.27 13.27 -1.71
N LEU A 74 -12.99 13.62 -1.59
CA LEU A 74 -12.41 14.80 -2.24
C LEU A 74 -12.40 14.70 -3.77
N LEU A 75 -12.21 13.49 -4.30
CA LEU A 75 -12.11 13.22 -5.74
C LEU A 75 -13.39 12.65 -6.34
N ASN A 76 -14.48 12.56 -5.56
CA ASN A 76 -15.76 11.97 -5.97
C ASN A 76 -15.62 10.55 -6.58
N LEU A 77 -14.79 9.71 -5.97
CA LEU A 77 -14.64 8.30 -6.36
C LEU A 77 -15.78 7.48 -5.79
N ARG A 78 -16.48 6.72 -6.64
CA ARG A 78 -17.75 6.05 -6.30
C ARG A 78 -17.68 4.52 -6.27
N GLY A 79 -16.51 3.94 -6.48
CA GLY A 79 -16.26 2.51 -6.27
C GLY A 79 -15.91 2.20 -4.80
N PRO A 80 -15.49 0.95 -4.51
CA PRO A 80 -15.06 0.55 -3.18
C PRO A 80 -13.92 1.44 -2.65
N SER A 81 -14.02 1.90 -1.41
CA SER A 81 -12.98 2.70 -0.75
C SER A 81 -12.53 1.99 0.52
N VAL A 82 -11.40 1.29 0.45
CA VAL A 82 -11.00 0.30 1.45
C VAL A 82 -9.61 0.59 2.00
N GLY A 83 -9.53 0.84 3.30
CA GLY A 83 -8.28 0.89 4.04
C GLY A 83 -7.74 -0.52 4.29
N VAL A 84 -6.50 -0.79 3.85
CA VAL A 84 -5.84 -2.09 4.01
C VAL A 84 -4.65 -1.95 4.95
N GLN A 85 -4.48 -2.90 5.88
CA GLN A 85 -3.39 -2.89 6.86
C GLN A 85 -2.88 -4.31 7.10
N THR A 86 -1.73 -4.66 6.50
CA THR A 86 -1.06 -5.96 6.67
C THR A 86 0.44 -5.79 6.92
N ALA A 87 0.84 -4.70 7.58
CA ALA A 87 2.24 -4.32 7.82
C ALA A 87 3.04 -4.18 6.51
N CYS A 88 4.20 -4.80 6.39
CA CYS A 88 5.12 -4.62 5.25
C CYS A 88 4.51 -4.97 3.88
N SER A 89 3.53 -5.88 3.84
CA SER A 89 2.86 -6.31 2.59
C SER A 89 1.68 -5.43 2.18
N THR A 90 1.34 -4.39 2.97
CA THR A 90 0.09 -3.62 2.84
C THR A 90 -0.22 -3.16 1.43
N SER A 91 0.75 -2.55 0.73
CA SER A 91 0.52 -2.02 -0.61
C SER A 91 0.30 -3.13 -1.65
N LEU A 92 1.00 -4.26 -1.55
CA LEU A 92 0.82 -5.37 -2.47
C LEU A 92 -0.50 -6.11 -2.23
N VAL A 93 -0.95 -6.21 -0.97
CA VAL A 93 -2.29 -6.72 -0.65
C VAL A 93 -3.37 -5.78 -1.18
N ALA A 94 -3.15 -4.46 -1.11
CA ALA A 94 -4.07 -3.49 -1.70
C ALA A 94 -4.19 -3.67 -3.23
N VAL A 95 -3.07 -3.94 -3.92
CA VAL A 95 -3.05 -4.29 -5.35
C VAL A 95 -3.83 -5.57 -5.61
N HIS A 96 -3.62 -6.63 -4.82
CA HIS A 96 -4.37 -7.87 -4.94
C HIS A 96 -5.89 -7.64 -4.83
N LEU A 97 -6.34 -6.93 -3.79
CA LEU A 97 -7.76 -6.64 -3.57
C LEU A 97 -8.36 -5.78 -4.69
N ALA A 98 -7.62 -4.79 -5.19
CA ALA A 98 -8.03 -3.99 -6.35
C ALA A 98 -8.19 -4.85 -7.62
N CYS A 99 -7.26 -5.77 -7.87
CA CYS A 99 -7.41 -6.74 -8.97
C CYS A 99 -8.66 -7.61 -8.80
N GLN A 100 -8.91 -8.13 -7.60
CA GLN A 100 -10.11 -8.94 -7.35
C GLN A 100 -11.39 -8.13 -7.60
N SER A 101 -11.47 -6.91 -7.08
CA SER A 101 -12.62 -6.00 -7.25
C SER A 101 -12.90 -5.68 -8.73
N LEU A 102 -11.86 -5.46 -9.53
CA LEU A 102 -11.97 -5.31 -10.98
C LEU A 102 -12.48 -6.57 -11.68
N LEU A 103 -11.98 -7.74 -11.30
CA LEU A 103 -12.35 -9.02 -11.93
C LEU A 103 -13.80 -9.41 -11.64
N VAL A 104 -14.33 -9.08 -10.46
CA VAL A 104 -15.73 -9.35 -10.10
C VAL A 104 -16.69 -8.21 -10.48
N GLY A 105 -16.19 -7.11 -11.05
CA GLY A 105 -17.00 -6.01 -11.57
C GLY A 105 -17.53 -5.04 -10.51
N GLU A 106 -16.91 -4.97 -9.33
CA GLU A 106 -17.24 -3.97 -8.30
C GLU A 106 -16.78 -2.55 -8.67
N CYS A 107 -15.80 -2.44 -9.57
CA CYS A 107 -15.33 -1.19 -10.14
C CYS A 107 -14.82 -1.37 -11.58
N ASP A 108 -14.66 -0.26 -12.30
CA ASP A 108 -14.19 -0.21 -13.70
C ASP A 108 -12.73 0.26 -13.82
N MET A 109 -12.27 0.93 -12.77
CA MET A 109 -10.90 1.33 -12.53
C MET A 109 -10.64 1.21 -11.04
N ALA A 110 -9.47 0.75 -10.65
CA ALA A 110 -9.09 0.66 -9.25
C ALA A 110 -7.70 1.28 -9.04
N MET A 111 -7.58 2.08 -7.98
CA MET A 111 -6.30 2.59 -7.54
C MET A 111 -5.83 1.78 -6.34
N ALA A 112 -4.56 1.38 -6.36
CA ALA A 112 -3.97 0.57 -5.31
C ALA A 112 -2.62 1.14 -4.87
N GLY A 113 -2.36 1.20 -3.57
CA GLY A 113 -1.10 1.77 -3.11
C GLY A 113 -0.87 1.79 -1.61
N GLY A 114 0.11 2.58 -1.19
CA GLY A 114 0.40 2.79 0.21
C GLY A 114 1.29 4.01 0.46
N VAL A 115 1.30 4.47 1.71
CA VAL A 115 2.14 5.59 2.16
C VAL A 115 2.73 5.35 3.54
N THR A 116 4.03 5.58 3.69
CA THR A 116 4.71 5.64 4.98
C THR A 116 5.49 6.93 5.06
N ILE A 117 5.25 7.73 6.09
CA ILE A 117 6.01 8.95 6.36
C ILE A 117 6.47 8.86 7.79
N ASP A 118 7.78 8.69 7.95
CA ASP A 118 8.39 8.59 9.27
C ASP A 118 8.66 9.97 9.86
N ILE A 119 8.31 10.15 11.12
CA ILE A 119 8.33 11.44 11.81
C ILE A 119 8.79 11.24 13.26
N PRO A 120 9.74 12.07 13.76
CA PRO A 120 10.32 13.23 13.09
C PRO A 120 11.36 12.84 12.03
N GLN A 121 11.51 13.72 11.03
CA GLN A 121 12.57 13.57 10.04
C GLN A 121 13.93 13.94 10.65
N ALA A 122 15.01 13.54 9.98
CA ALA A 122 16.39 13.76 10.41
C ALA A 122 16.73 13.12 11.77
N GLN A 123 16.03 12.05 12.15
CA GLN A 123 16.44 11.16 13.23
C GLN A 123 17.06 9.87 12.67
N GLY A 124 18.15 9.44 13.32
CA GLY A 124 18.66 8.09 13.18
C GLY A 124 18.02 7.15 14.19
N TYR A 125 18.50 5.92 14.24
CA TYR A 125 18.11 4.93 15.23
C TYR A 125 19.34 4.41 15.96
N VAL A 126 19.14 3.86 17.15
CA VAL A 126 20.18 3.11 17.88
C VAL A 126 20.04 1.65 17.48
N TYR A 127 21.14 1.04 17.06
CA TYR A 127 21.17 -0.39 16.77
C TYR A 127 20.99 -1.18 18.06
N GLU A 128 20.10 -2.17 18.02
CA GLU A 128 19.89 -3.14 19.09
C GLU A 128 19.96 -4.55 18.52
N GLU A 129 20.68 -5.44 19.18
CA GLU A 129 20.84 -6.82 18.73
C GLU A 129 19.53 -7.61 18.90
N GLY A 130 19.08 -8.28 17.84
CA GLY A 130 17.80 -8.98 17.80
C GLY A 130 16.65 -8.19 17.16
N GLU A 131 16.85 -6.90 16.91
CA GLU A 131 15.89 -6.04 16.17
C GLU A 131 16.13 -6.07 14.66
N ILE A 132 15.20 -5.47 13.90
CA ILE A 132 15.21 -5.52 12.43
C ILE A 132 16.14 -4.51 11.74
N LEU A 133 16.66 -3.53 12.49
CA LEU A 133 17.40 -2.40 11.92
C LEU A 133 18.90 -2.68 11.80
N SER A 134 19.50 -2.27 10.67
CA SER A 134 20.89 -2.58 10.38
C SER A 134 21.89 -1.81 11.24
N ARG A 135 23.06 -2.39 11.49
CA ARG A 135 24.10 -1.72 12.31
C ARG A 135 24.71 -0.50 11.63
N ASP A 136 24.76 -0.50 10.29
CA ASP A 136 25.51 0.45 9.48
C ASP A 136 24.63 1.29 8.56
N VAL A 137 23.30 1.30 8.77
CA VAL A 137 22.33 2.06 7.96
C VAL A 137 22.35 1.66 6.47
N HIS A 138 22.72 0.41 6.18
CA HIS A 138 22.58 -0.16 4.84
C HIS A 138 21.64 -1.37 4.87
N CYS A 139 20.79 -1.50 3.84
CA CYS A 139 20.07 -2.73 3.54
C CYS A 139 20.89 -3.51 2.51
N ARG A 140 21.45 -4.67 2.92
CA ARG A 140 22.34 -5.48 2.09
C ARG A 140 21.66 -6.82 1.74
N ALA A 141 20.58 -6.74 0.96
CA ALA A 141 19.81 -7.92 0.58
C ALA A 141 20.72 -8.99 -0.08
N PHE A 142 20.67 -10.22 0.44
CA PHE A 142 21.41 -11.39 -0.05
C PHE A 142 22.95 -11.31 0.07
N ASP A 143 23.51 -10.30 0.75
CA ASP A 143 24.95 -10.20 1.01
C ASP A 143 25.34 -10.91 2.32
N HIS A 144 26.51 -11.56 2.36
CA HIS A 144 27.07 -12.16 3.58
C HIS A 144 27.29 -11.17 4.75
N ARG A 145 27.33 -9.87 4.46
CA ARG A 145 27.43 -8.76 5.44
C ARG A 145 26.06 -8.20 5.87
N SER A 146 24.95 -8.83 5.48
CA SER A 146 23.62 -8.39 5.89
C SER A 146 23.51 -8.35 7.42
N SER A 147 22.99 -7.23 7.94
CA SER A 147 22.84 -7.00 9.39
C SER A 147 21.48 -6.43 9.79
N GLY A 148 20.53 -6.35 8.85
CA GLY A 148 19.21 -5.75 9.06
C GLY A 148 18.77 -4.88 7.88
N SER A 149 17.71 -4.08 8.10
CA SER A 149 17.13 -3.16 7.12
C SER A 149 17.18 -1.70 7.60
N VAL A 150 16.74 -0.78 6.74
CA VAL A 150 16.60 0.65 7.04
C VAL A 150 15.17 1.06 6.74
N LEU A 151 14.53 1.75 7.67
CA LEU A 151 13.20 2.30 7.46
C LEU A 151 13.29 3.59 6.64
N THR A 152 12.37 3.76 5.71
CA THR A 152 12.30 4.95 4.85
C THR A 152 10.88 5.47 4.74
N SER A 153 10.75 6.70 4.27
CA SER A 153 9.48 7.28 3.88
C SER A 153 9.27 7.11 2.37
N GLY A 154 8.01 6.93 1.96
CA GLY A 154 7.62 6.81 0.57
C GLY A 154 6.11 6.72 0.41
N ALA A 155 5.63 7.08 -0.77
CA ALA A 155 4.25 6.92 -1.20
C ALA A 155 4.24 6.39 -2.64
N GLY A 156 3.27 5.55 -2.97
CA GLY A 156 3.12 5.02 -4.31
C GLY A 156 1.71 4.50 -4.55
N VAL A 157 1.20 4.74 -5.76
CA VAL A 157 -0.13 4.35 -6.22
C VAL A 157 -0.01 3.87 -7.67
N VAL A 158 -0.72 2.79 -7.99
CA VAL A 158 -0.92 2.33 -9.38
C VAL A 158 -2.40 2.41 -9.74
N VAL A 159 -2.67 2.78 -11.00
CA VAL A 159 -4.01 2.69 -11.59
C VAL A 159 -4.14 1.36 -12.32
N LEU A 160 -5.20 0.64 -12.02
CA LEU A 160 -5.46 -0.70 -12.53
C LEU A 160 -6.79 -0.71 -13.29
N ARG A 161 -6.79 -1.41 -14.42
CA ARG A 161 -7.99 -1.68 -15.22
C ARG A 161 -7.95 -3.10 -15.75
N ARG A 162 -9.12 -3.64 -16.10
CA ARG A 162 -9.20 -4.88 -16.87
C ARG A 162 -8.51 -4.64 -18.22
N LEU A 163 -7.66 -5.59 -18.65
CA LEU A 163 -6.87 -5.45 -19.88
C LEU A 163 -7.73 -5.19 -21.12
N ALA A 164 -8.91 -5.80 -21.19
CA ALA A 164 -9.85 -5.58 -22.29
C ALA A 164 -10.33 -4.12 -22.35
N ASP A 165 -10.71 -3.57 -21.20
CA ASP A 165 -11.23 -2.20 -21.08
C ASP A 165 -10.13 -1.17 -21.38
N ALA A 166 -8.93 -1.38 -20.83
CA ALA A 166 -7.77 -0.53 -21.11
C ALA A 166 -7.42 -0.49 -22.60
N ARG A 167 -7.52 -1.63 -23.30
CA ARG A 167 -7.32 -1.70 -24.76
C ARG A 167 -8.44 -1.02 -25.54
N ALA A 168 -9.69 -1.17 -25.10
CA ALA A 168 -10.84 -0.56 -25.74
C ALA A 168 -10.79 0.97 -25.68
N ASP A 169 -10.33 1.50 -24.54
CA ASP A 169 -10.24 2.94 -24.30
C ASP A 169 -8.92 3.55 -24.80
N GLY A 170 -7.96 2.72 -25.24
CA GLY A 170 -6.69 3.17 -25.78
C GLY A 170 -5.71 3.65 -24.71
N ASP A 171 -5.82 3.12 -23.49
CA ASP A 171 -4.96 3.48 -22.37
C ASP A 171 -3.50 3.07 -22.61
N HIS A 172 -2.58 3.83 -22.04
CA HIS A 172 -1.19 3.42 -21.98
C HIS A 172 -1.01 2.28 -20.97
N ILE A 173 -0.58 1.10 -21.44
CA ILE A 173 -0.41 -0.09 -20.60
C ILE A 173 1.08 -0.28 -20.28
N TYR A 174 1.50 0.06 -19.06
CA TYR A 174 2.88 -0.14 -18.60
C TYR A 174 3.24 -1.62 -18.41
N ALA A 175 2.32 -2.40 -17.83
CA ALA A 175 2.51 -3.81 -17.53
C ALA A 175 1.16 -4.52 -17.39
N VAL A 176 1.19 -5.85 -17.38
CA VAL A 176 0.01 -6.69 -17.12
C VAL A 176 0.26 -7.52 -15.86
N ILE A 177 -0.60 -7.36 -14.85
CA ILE A 177 -0.62 -8.25 -13.68
C ILE A 177 -1.25 -9.57 -14.10
N ARG A 178 -0.42 -10.61 -14.27
CA ARG A 178 -0.87 -11.92 -14.75
C ARG A 178 -1.64 -12.70 -13.68
N GLY A 179 -1.28 -12.52 -12.41
CA GLY A 179 -1.93 -13.14 -11.27
C GLY A 179 -1.31 -12.62 -9.97
N SER A 180 -2.00 -12.83 -8.84
CA SER A 180 -1.50 -12.50 -7.50
C SER A 180 -2.13 -13.44 -6.48
N ALA A 181 -1.46 -13.65 -5.36
CA ALA A 181 -1.94 -14.46 -4.24
C ALA A 181 -1.57 -13.79 -2.91
N VAL A 182 -2.36 -14.08 -1.87
CA VAL A 182 -2.14 -13.63 -0.50
C VAL A 182 -2.46 -14.78 0.43
N ASN A 183 -1.57 -15.10 1.36
CA ASN A 183 -1.80 -16.11 2.39
C ASN A 183 -1.29 -15.64 3.76
N ASN A 184 -1.36 -16.53 4.76
CA ASN A 184 -0.78 -16.31 6.07
C ASN A 184 0.01 -17.56 6.51
N ASP A 185 1.14 -17.34 7.17
CA ASP A 185 2.01 -18.41 7.66
C ASP A 185 1.38 -19.25 8.78
N GLY A 186 0.39 -18.71 9.50
CA GLY A 186 -0.19 -19.37 10.67
C GLY A 186 0.82 -19.55 11.80
N ASP A 187 0.80 -20.70 12.45
CA ASP A 187 1.67 -21.07 13.57
C ASP A 187 2.95 -21.83 13.16
N GLN A 188 3.14 -22.09 11.86
CA GLN A 188 4.28 -22.84 11.32
C GLN A 188 5.55 -21.98 11.21
N LYS A 189 5.99 -21.44 12.35
CA LYS A 189 7.15 -20.57 12.50
C LYS A 189 7.60 -20.50 13.96
N VAL A 190 8.88 -20.22 14.18
CA VAL A 190 9.51 -20.20 15.52
C VAL A 190 9.00 -19.08 16.44
N GLY A 191 8.30 -18.09 15.88
CA GLY A 191 7.69 -16.99 16.63
C GLY A 191 6.83 -16.12 15.73
N TYR A 192 6.01 -15.25 16.31
CA TYR A 192 5.05 -14.41 15.56
C TYR A 192 5.71 -13.57 14.46
N LEU A 193 6.89 -13.02 14.73
CA LEU A 193 7.66 -12.16 13.83
C LEU A 193 8.58 -12.94 12.88
N ALA A 194 8.74 -14.25 13.07
CA ALA A 194 9.61 -15.05 12.22
C ALA A 194 8.95 -15.32 10.85
N PRO A 195 9.74 -15.37 9.76
CA PRO A 195 9.23 -15.79 8.47
C PRO A 195 8.96 -17.31 8.43
N SER A 196 8.07 -17.76 7.55
CA SER A 196 7.90 -19.17 7.18
C SER A 196 8.33 -19.43 5.74
N VAL A 197 9.25 -20.38 5.53
CA VAL A 197 9.69 -20.80 4.19
C VAL A 197 8.53 -21.45 3.43
N ASP A 198 7.80 -22.35 4.08
CA ASP A 198 6.67 -23.07 3.46
C ASP A 198 5.51 -22.14 3.12
N GLY A 199 5.21 -21.18 4.01
CA GLY A 199 4.19 -20.16 3.78
C GLY A 199 4.49 -19.29 2.55
N GLN A 200 5.74 -18.81 2.44
CA GLN A 200 6.22 -18.04 1.29
C GLN A 200 6.21 -18.86 0.00
N ALA A 201 6.75 -20.08 0.02
CA ALA A 201 6.78 -20.96 -1.14
C ALA A 201 5.37 -21.28 -1.65
N ARG A 202 4.42 -21.53 -0.74
CA ARG A 202 3.02 -21.76 -1.08
C ARG A 202 2.38 -20.52 -1.72
N CYS A 203 2.63 -19.33 -1.19
CA CYS A 203 2.10 -18.07 -1.74
C CYS A 203 2.62 -17.86 -3.18
N MET A 204 3.91 -18.08 -3.40
CA MET A 204 4.53 -17.97 -4.73
C MET A 204 3.97 -19.00 -5.71
N ALA A 205 3.82 -20.25 -5.29
CA ALA A 205 3.25 -21.31 -6.12
C ALA A 205 1.80 -21.02 -6.51
N GLU A 206 1.01 -20.49 -5.59
CA GLU A 206 -0.38 -20.08 -5.85
C GLU A 206 -0.45 -18.90 -6.84
N ALA A 207 0.39 -17.88 -6.67
CA ALA A 207 0.46 -16.76 -7.61
C ALA A 207 0.82 -17.24 -9.03
N LEU A 208 1.79 -18.15 -9.16
CA LEU A 208 2.16 -18.76 -10.43
C LEU A 208 1.01 -19.56 -11.04
N ALA A 209 0.34 -20.41 -10.24
CA ALA A 209 -0.80 -21.22 -10.68
C ALA A 209 -1.96 -20.35 -11.19
N VAL A 210 -2.35 -19.32 -10.43
CA VAL A 210 -3.41 -18.37 -10.81
C VAL A 210 -3.03 -17.58 -12.08
N SER A 211 -1.75 -17.25 -12.23
CA SER A 211 -1.27 -16.47 -13.39
C SER A 211 -1.16 -17.26 -14.70
N GLY A 212 -1.14 -18.60 -14.62
CA GLY A 212 -0.83 -19.48 -15.74
C GLY A 212 0.55 -19.23 -16.36
N VAL A 213 1.49 -18.66 -15.60
CA VAL A 213 2.87 -18.40 -16.03
C VAL A 213 3.75 -19.60 -15.67
N ASP A 214 4.51 -20.09 -16.65
CA ASP A 214 5.48 -21.17 -16.45
C ASP A 214 6.68 -20.64 -15.64
N PRO A 215 7.07 -21.26 -14.50
CA PRO A 215 8.13 -20.72 -13.64
C PRO A 215 9.47 -20.42 -14.35
N PRO A 216 9.97 -21.25 -15.29
CA PRO A 216 11.17 -20.94 -16.07
C PRO A 216 11.09 -19.67 -16.92
N SER A 217 9.88 -19.16 -17.20
CA SER A 217 9.70 -17.90 -17.95
C SER A 217 9.82 -16.64 -17.08
N VAL A 218 9.87 -16.79 -15.75
CA VAL A 218 10.09 -15.67 -14.82
C VAL A 218 11.57 -15.29 -14.82
N ALA A 219 11.89 -14.22 -15.54
CA ALA A 219 13.27 -13.77 -15.73
C ALA A 219 13.82 -12.92 -14.56
N PHE A 220 12.94 -12.40 -13.69
CA PHE A 220 13.31 -11.53 -12.58
C PHE A 220 12.40 -11.77 -11.37
N MET A 221 12.98 -11.71 -10.17
CA MET A 221 12.32 -11.85 -8.88
C MET A 221 12.92 -10.88 -7.87
#